data_AF-A0A838J046-F1
#
_entry.id   AF-A0A838J046-F1
#
_cell.length_a   1.000
_cell.length_b   1.000
_cell.length_c   1.000
_cell.angle_alpha   90.00
_cell.angle_beta   90.00
_cell.angle_gamma   90.00
#
_symmetry.space_group_name_H-M   'P 1'
#
loop_
_entity.id
_entity.type
_entity.pdbx_description
1 polymer ?
#
loop_
_entity_poly.entity_id
_entity_poly.type
_entity_poly.pdbx_seq_one_letter_code
_entity_poly.pdbx_strand_id
1 'polypeptide(L)'
;MDVKVVLSSDEIIRGLKHYRRIAKQDVLRSPETEDPDAFVRHAEARRSVYSSLSEFAEGHPPADVVLEALRLYRELPFVTGSEDREHTEIKGRENALENFFLMIGLEPKVRREVRSQRPALGTRPSSNGTPSGDGSAPLG
;
A
#
# COMPACT_ATOMS: atom_id res chain seq x y z
N MET A 1 2.70 -12.29 -11.87
CA MET A 1 2.09 -12.96 -10.70
C MET A 1 0.64 -13.18 -11.04
N ASP A 2 0.18 -14.43 -11.05
CA ASP A 2 -1.24 -14.72 -11.30
C ASP A 2 -1.99 -14.57 -9.97
N VAL A 3 -3.01 -13.71 -9.94
CA VAL A 3 -3.73 -13.35 -8.70
C VAL A 3 -5.17 -13.79 -8.84
N LYS A 4 -5.57 -14.76 -8.02
CA LYS A 4 -6.96 -15.21 -7.99
C LYS A 4 -7.81 -14.25 -7.17
N VAL A 5 -8.76 -13.58 -7.81
CA VAL A 5 -9.71 -12.67 -7.18
C VAL A 5 -11.12 -13.22 -7.37
N VAL A 6 -11.85 -13.41 -6.27
CA VAL A 6 -13.20 -13.98 -6.28
C VAL A 6 -14.31 -12.91 -6.32
N LEU A 7 -13.95 -11.65 -6.06
CA LEU A 7 -14.88 -10.53 -6.08
C LEU A 7 -14.97 -9.90 -7.47
N SER A 8 -16.18 -9.48 -7.84
CA SER A 8 -16.45 -8.63 -8.99
C SER A 8 -15.97 -7.19 -8.78
N SER A 9 -15.84 -6.42 -9.87
CA SER A 9 -15.49 -5.00 -9.81
C SER A 9 -16.46 -4.21 -8.93
N ASP A 10 -17.77 -4.47 -9.03
CA ASP A 10 -18.79 -3.79 -8.23
C ASP A 10 -18.67 -4.08 -6.73
N GLU A 11 -18.31 -5.31 -6.37
CA GLU A 11 -18.08 -5.68 -4.98
C GLU A 11 -16.83 -5.01 -4.42
N ILE A 12 -15.76 -4.96 -5.21
CA ILE A 12 -14.53 -4.25 -4.86
C ILE A 12 -14.81 -2.77 -4.65
N ILE A 13 -15.49 -2.11 -5.60
CA ILE A 13 -15.84 -0.69 -5.52
C ILE A 13 -16.74 -0.41 -4.30
N ARG A 14 -17.75 -1.25 -4.04
CA ARG A 14 -18.61 -1.11 -2.85
C ARG A 14 -17.82 -1.25 -1.55
N GLY A 15 -16.93 -2.23 -1.47
CA GLY A 15 -16.05 -2.46 -0.31
C GLY A 15 -15.11 -1.27 -0.07
N LEU A 16 -14.45 -0.78 -1.12
CA LEU A 16 -13.57 0.40 -1.04
C LEU A 16 -14.32 1.66 -0.62
N LYS A 17 -15.52 1.91 -1.16
CA LYS A 17 -16.40 3.02 -0.74
C LYS A 17 -16.82 2.87 0.73
N HIS A 18 -17.07 1.65 1.20
CA HIS A 18 -17.37 1.38 2.60
C HIS A 18 -16.18 1.67 3.52
N TYR A 19 -14.99 1.17 3.21
CA TYR A 19 -13.78 1.46 3.98
C TYR A 19 -13.38 2.93 3.97
N ARG A 20 -13.55 3.64 2.84
CA ARG A 20 -13.37 5.10 2.77
C ARG A 20 -14.30 5.84 3.74
N ARG A 21 -15.53 5.37 3.92
CA ARG A 21 -16.49 5.94 4.87
C ARG A 21 -16.07 5.68 6.31
N ILE A 22 -15.62 4.48 6.65
CA ILE A 22 -15.09 4.15 7.98
C ILE A 22 -13.90 5.05 8.31
N ALA A 23 -12.92 5.16 7.41
CA ALA A 23 -11.76 6.03 7.61
C ALA A 23 -12.17 7.51 7.80
N LYS A 24 -13.22 7.98 7.11
CA LYS A 24 -13.78 9.32 7.36
C LYS A 24 -14.39 9.43 8.76
N GLN A 25 -15.10 8.41 9.23
CA GLN A 25 -15.64 8.39 10.60
C GLN A 25 -14.52 8.41 11.64
N ASP A 26 -13.41 7.71 11.39
CA ASP A 26 -12.24 7.73 12.26
C ASP A 26 -11.68 9.16 12.41
N VAL A 27 -11.55 9.92 11.32
CA VAL A 27 -11.16 11.36 11.40
C VAL A 27 -12.09 12.14 12.33
N LEU A 28 -13.40 11.95 12.24
CA LEU A 28 -14.38 12.67 13.06
C LEU A 28 -14.32 12.30 14.54
N ARG A 29 -13.82 11.09 14.87
CA ARG A 29 -13.67 10.59 16.23
C ARG A 29 -12.29 10.85 16.83
N SER A 30 -11.35 11.39 16.05
CA SER A 30 -10.00 11.71 16.51
C SER A 30 -9.93 12.55 17.81
N PRO A 31 -10.86 13.47 18.13
CA PRO A 31 -10.80 14.23 19.38
C PRO A 31 -10.97 13.37 20.64
N GLU A 32 -11.48 12.14 20.50
CA GLU A 32 -11.69 11.18 21.61
C GLU A 32 -10.45 10.30 21.88
N THR A 33 -9.36 10.50 21.14
CA THR A 33 -8.16 9.64 21.19
C THR A 33 -7.01 10.29 21.97
N GLU A 34 -6.05 9.47 22.40
CA GLU A 34 -4.87 9.94 23.15
C GLU A 34 -3.97 10.86 22.32
N ASP A 35 -4.00 10.72 20.99
CA ASP A 35 -3.23 11.53 20.03
C ASP A 35 -4.10 11.84 18.81
N PRO A 36 -4.92 12.91 18.87
CA PRO A 36 -5.83 13.27 17.80
C PRO A 36 -5.13 13.50 16.46
N ASP A 37 -3.97 14.16 16.46
CA ASP A 37 -3.24 14.50 15.24
C ASP A 37 -2.69 13.24 14.54
N ALA A 38 -2.09 12.32 15.30
CA ALA A 38 -1.68 11.04 14.75
C ALA A 38 -2.89 10.25 14.23
N PHE A 39 -4.01 10.25 14.96
CA PHE A 39 -5.21 9.53 14.53
C PHE A 39 -5.79 10.08 13.22
N VAL A 40 -5.85 11.41 13.06
CA VAL A 40 -6.26 12.06 11.81
C VAL A 40 -5.35 11.66 10.67
N ARG A 41 -4.02 11.82 10.81
CA ARG A 41 -3.06 11.48 9.75
C ARG A 41 -3.16 10.01 9.34
N HIS A 42 -3.34 9.10 10.30
CA HIS A 42 -3.52 7.68 10.02
C HIS A 42 -4.82 7.41 9.23
N ALA A 43 -5.92 8.00 9.67
CA ALA A 43 -7.23 7.83 9.05
C ALA A 43 -7.28 8.45 7.64
N GLU A 44 -6.67 9.62 7.44
CA GLU A 44 -6.55 10.27 6.13
C GLU A 44 -5.68 9.46 5.18
N ALA A 45 -4.55 8.93 5.65
CA ALA A 45 -3.70 8.05 4.86
C ALA A 45 -4.46 6.80 4.38
N ARG A 46 -5.29 6.19 5.26
CA ARG A 46 -6.18 5.09 4.87
C ARG A 46 -7.19 5.53 3.82
N ARG A 47 -7.86 6.66 4.07
CA ARG A 47 -8.89 7.21 3.18
C ARG A 47 -8.34 7.51 1.78
N SER A 48 -7.10 7.99 1.69
CA SER A 48 -6.41 8.24 0.42
C SER A 48 -6.24 6.96 -0.40
N VAL A 49 -5.73 5.88 0.22
CA VAL A 49 -5.55 4.59 -0.47
C VAL A 49 -6.88 4.05 -1.00
N TYR A 50 -7.94 4.10 -0.18
CA TYR A 50 -9.26 3.62 -0.61
C TYR A 50 -9.85 4.48 -1.74
N SER A 51 -9.58 5.79 -1.77
CA SER A 51 -10.01 6.67 -2.88
C SER A 51 -9.29 6.26 -4.16
N SER A 52 -7.96 6.17 -4.12
CA SER A 52 -7.14 5.84 -5.30
C SER A 52 -7.49 4.46 -5.88
N LEU A 53 -7.65 3.43 -5.03
CA LEU A 53 -8.06 2.11 -5.50
C LEU A 53 -9.49 2.10 -6.04
N SER A 54 -10.41 2.88 -5.45
CA SER A 54 -11.80 2.95 -5.93
C SER A 54 -11.86 3.62 -7.30
N GLU A 55 -11.11 4.70 -7.49
CA GLU A 55 -11.01 5.42 -8.77
C GLU A 55 -10.37 4.52 -9.84
N PHE A 56 -9.31 3.79 -9.48
CA PHE A 56 -8.67 2.84 -10.38
C PHE A 56 -9.62 1.70 -10.78
N ALA A 57 -10.38 1.15 -9.83
CA ALA A 57 -11.32 0.04 -10.05
C ALA A 57 -12.51 0.39 -10.97
N GLU A 58 -12.84 1.67 -11.13
CA GLU A 58 -13.91 2.11 -12.04
C GLU A 58 -13.54 1.90 -13.53
N GLY A 59 -12.25 1.82 -13.86
CA GLY A 59 -11.76 1.65 -15.24
C GLY A 59 -11.01 0.34 -15.52
N HIS A 60 -10.80 -0.51 -14.51
CA HIS A 60 -9.90 -1.66 -14.62
C HIS A 60 -10.55 -2.96 -14.10
N PRO A 61 -10.16 -4.12 -14.65
CA PRO A 61 -10.65 -5.41 -14.17
C PRO A 61 -10.16 -5.72 -12.75
N PRO A 62 -10.84 -6.60 -11.99
CA PRO A 62 -10.51 -6.90 -10.60
C PRO A 62 -9.04 -7.30 -10.38
N ALA A 63 -8.47 -8.12 -11.27
CA ALA A 63 -7.09 -8.56 -11.18
C ALA A 63 -6.10 -7.38 -11.19
N ASP A 64 -6.32 -6.38 -12.06
CA ASP A 64 -5.47 -5.20 -12.18
C ASP A 64 -5.54 -4.34 -10.92
N VAL A 65 -6.72 -4.21 -10.30
CA VAL A 65 -6.88 -3.48 -9.03
C VAL A 65 -6.04 -4.13 -7.92
N VAL A 66 -5.96 -5.46 -7.91
CA VAL A 66 -5.15 -6.17 -6.92
C VAL A 66 -3.65 -6.03 -7.23
N LEU A 67 -3.26 -6.09 -8.49
CA LEU A 67 -1.88 -5.83 -8.89
C LEU A 67 -1.44 -4.41 -8.52
N GLU A 68 -2.31 -3.41 -8.69
CA GLU A 68 -2.07 -2.03 -8.28
C GLU A 68 -1.93 -1.92 -6.76
N ALA A 69 -2.81 -2.56 -5.98
CA ALA A 69 -2.69 -2.59 -4.52
C ALA A 69 -1.38 -3.27 -4.06
N LEU A 70 -0.96 -4.37 -4.71
CA LEU A 70 0.31 -5.03 -4.43
C LEU A 70 1.52 -4.16 -4.80
N ARG A 71 1.45 -3.42 -5.90
CA ARG A 71 2.47 -2.44 -6.29
C ARG A 71 2.63 -1.36 -5.22
N LEU A 72 1.52 -0.74 -4.81
CA LEU A 72 1.49 0.25 -3.73
C LEU A 72 2.06 -0.31 -2.42
N TYR A 73 1.73 -1.56 -2.08
CA TYR A 73 2.21 -2.22 -0.86
C TYR A 73 3.72 -2.46 -0.89
N ARG A 74 4.26 -2.88 -2.04
CA ARG A 74 5.70 -3.10 -2.25
C ARG A 74 6.51 -1.80 -2.12
N GLU A 75 5.93 -0.68 -2.53
CA GLU A 75 6.57 0.64 -2.49
C GLU A 75 6.59 1.27 -1.08
N LEU A 76 5.81 0.75 -0.13
CA LEU A 76 5.84 1.24 1.24
C LEU A 76 7.13 0.78 1.94
N PRO A 77 7.92 1.69 2.53
CA PRO A 77 9.07 1.29 3.32
C PRO A 77 8.64 0.54 4.59
N PHE A 78 9.51 -0.33 5.08
CA PHE A 78 9.37 -0.91 6.41
C PHE A 78 9.72 0.10 7.49
N VAL A 79 8.78 0.32 8.41
CA VAL A 79 8.87 1.31 9.49
C VAL A 79 8.89 0.66 10.88
N THR A 80 9.49 -0.51 11.01
CA THR A 80 9.60 -1.23 12.29
C THR A 80 10.53 -0.49 13.27
N GLY A 81 10.10 -0.31 14.51
CA GLY A 81 10.93 0.26 15.59
C GLY A 81 10.96 1.80 15.66
N SER A 82 10.25 2.51 14.79
CA SER A 82 10.04 3.95 14.92
C SER A 82 8.98 4.24 15.99
N GLU A 83 9.10 5.36 16.70
CA GLU A 83 8.03 5.86 17.57
C GLU A 83 6.71 5.94 16.80
N ASP A 84 5.58 5.75 17.50
CA ASP A 84 4.28 5.61 16.84
C ASP A 84 3.87 6.78 15.94
N ARG A 85 4.46 7.94 16.20
CA ARG A 85 4.21 9.21 15.52
C ARG A 85 5.02 9.43 14.25
N GLU A 86 6.22 8.86 14.14
CA GLU A 86 7.21 9.29 13.13
C GLU A 86 6.81 8.82 11.72
N HIS A 87 6.03 7.74 11.63
CA HIS A 87 5.61 7.12 10.37
C HIS A 87 4.11 6.79 10.31
N THR A 88 3.29 7.58 11.01
CA THR A 88 1.85 7.37 11.12
C THR A 88 1.15 7.24 9.75
N GLU A 89 1.55 8.03 8.75
CA GLU A 89 0.97 7.97 7.40
C GLU A 89 1.33 6.67 6.67
N ILE A 90 2.59 6.21 6.79
CA ILE A 90 3.04 4.94 6.21
C ILE A 90 2.28 3.77 6.85
N LYS A 91 2.14 3.78 8.18
CA LYS A 91 1.34 2.80 8.94
C LYS A 91 -0.13 2.82 8.49
N GLY A 92 -0.71 4.00 8.25
CA GLY A 92 -2.07 4.14 7.73
C GLY A 92 -2.26 3.57 6.33
N ARG A 93 -1.32 3.84 5.41
CA ARG A 93 -1.35 3.26 4.06
C ARG A 93 -1.19 1.74 4.09
N GLU A 94 -0.25 1.25 4.90
CA GLU A 94 -0.05 -0.19 5.12
C GLU A 94 -1.33 -0.85 5.64
N ASN A 95 -1.95 -0.28 6.68
CA ASN A 95 -3.20 -0.78 7.23
C ASN A 95 -4.34 -0.81 6.20
N ALA A 96 -4.44 0.21 5.34
CA ALA A 96 -5.45 0.24 4.30
C ALA A 96 -5.29 -0.90 3.29
N LEU A 97 -4.07 -1.14 2.84
CA LEU A 97 -3.74 -2.20 1.89
C LEU A 97 -3.94 -3.58 2.51
N GLU A 98 -3.53 -3.78 3.78
CA GLU A 98 -3.76 -5.05 4.48
C GLU A 98 -5.26 -5.35 4.65
N ASN A 99 -6.07 -4.35 5.01
CA ASN A 99 -7.53 -4.50 5.07
C ASN A 99 -8.14 -4.80 3.69
N PHE A 100 -7.63 -4.17 2.63
CA PHE A 100 -8.06 -4.47 1.27
C PHE A 100 -7.73 -5.92 0.88
N PHE A 101 -6.53 -6.41 1.20
CA PHE A 101 -6.14 -7.80 0.95
C PHE A 101 -7.01 -8.81 1.70
N LEU A 102 -7.40 -8.50 2.93
CA LEU A 102 -8.36 -9.31 3.68
C LEU A 102 -9.73 -9.34 3.00
N MET A 103 -10.23 -8.19 2.55
CA MET A 103 -11.52 -8.06 1.88
C MET A 103 -11.61 -8.91 0.61
N ILE A 104 -10.57 -8.90 -0.23
CA ILE A 104 -10.54 -9.67 -1.50
C ILE A 104 -10.17 -11.15 -1.31
N GLY A 105 -9.82 -11.57 -0.09
CA GLY A 105 -9.36 -12.93 0.19
C GLY A 105 -7.99 -13.26 -0.40
N LEU A 106 -7.07 -12.29 -0.46
CA LEU A 106 -5.73 -12.49 -1.01
C LEU A 106 -5.00 -13.59 -0.22
N GLU A 107 -4.37 -14.51 -0.95
CA GLU A 107 -3.62 -15.59 -0.32
C GLU A 107 -2.49 -15.07 0.59
N PRO A 108 -2.36 -15.60 1.81
CA PRO A 108 -1.31 -15.16 2.74
C PRO A 108 0.11 -15.29 2.18
N LYS A 109 0.36 -16.27 1.30
CA LYS A 109 1.67 -16.48 0.67
C LYS A 109 2.04 -15.32 -0.26
N VAL A 110 1.11 -14.91 -1.12
CA VAL A 110 1.28 -13.77 -2.03
C VAL A 110 1.59 -12.49 -1.24
N ARG A 111 0.81 -12.23 -0.19
CA ARG A 111 1.04 -11.07 0.68
C ARG A 111 2.41 -11.11 1.36
N ARG A 112 2.84 -12.27 1.86
CA ARG A 112 4.16 -12.45 2.51
C ARG A 112 5.31 -12.22 1.53
N GLU A 113 5.18 -12.71 0.30
CA GLU A 113 6.18 -12.55 -0.75
C GLU A 113 6.36 -11.08 -1.15
N VAL A 114 5.27 -10.34 -1.35
CA VAL A 114 5.37 -8.91 -1.67
C VAL A 114 5.88 -8.12 -0.45
N ARG A 115 5.47 -8.50 0.76
CA ARG A 115 5.99 -7.90 2.00
C ARG A 115 7.51 -8.00 2.09
N SER A 116 8.12 -9.14 1.76
CA SER A 116 9.58 -9.30 1.85
C SER A 116 10.37 -8.50 0.80
N GLN A 117 9.70 -7.92 -0.20
CA GLN A 117 10.31 -7.07 -1.22
C GLN A 117 10.29 -5.58 -0.87
N ARG A 118 9.64 -5.20 0.24
CA ARG A 118 9.53 -3.81 0.65
C ARG A 118 10.90 -3.25 1.06
N PRO A 119 11.22 -2.00 0.68
CA PRO A 119 12.50 -1.39 1.03
C PRO A 119 12.57 -1.13 2.54
N ALA A 120 13.78 -1.18 3.11
CA ALA A 120 14.02 -0.61 4.42
C ALA A 120 13.87 0.92 4.38
N LEU A 121 13.49 1.53 5.49
CA LEU A 121 13.45 2.99 5.60
C LEU A 121 14.83 3.58 5.29
N GLY A 122 14.88 4.58 4.40
CA GLY A 122 16.12 5.22 3.96
C GLY A 122 16.83 4.55 2.78
N THR A 123 16.42 3.33 2.37
CA THR A 123 16.90 2.71 1.13
C THR A 123 16.13 3.29 -0.05
N ARG A 124 16.77 4.17 -0.83
CA ARG A 124 16.25 4.56 -2.16
C ARG A 124 16.02 3.29 -2.98
N PRO A 125 14.87 3.13 -3.68
CA PRO A 125 14.69 2.00 -4.57
C PRO A 125 15.80 2.04 -5.63
N SER A 126 16.62 0.99 -5.67
CA SER A 126 17.70 0.85 -6.64
C SER A 126 17.10 0.93 -8.04
N SER A 127 17.37 2.03 -8.73
CA SER A 127 17.16 2.15 -10.17
C SER A 127 18.13 1.18 -10.86
N ASN A 128 17.65 -0.03 -11.13
CA ASN A 128 18.39 -0.98 -11.97
C ASN A 128 18.42 -0.45 -13.41
N GLY A 129 19.60 -0.08 -13.89
CA GLY A 129 19.83 0.17 -15.31
C GLY A 129 21.05 1.02 -15.61
N THR A 130 22.25 0.41 -15.60
CA THR A 130 23.23 0.40 -16.71
C THR A 130 24.45 -0.41 -16.22
N PRO A 131 24.79 -1.55 -16.85
CA PRO A 131 26.12 -2.11 -16.69
C PRO A 131 27.07 -1.21 -17.50
N SER A 132 27.82 -0.34 -16.82
CA SER A 132 28.99 0.29 -17.44
C SER A 132 30.01 -0.82 -17.68
N GLY A 133 29.96 -1.38 -18.89
CA GLY A 133 31.04 -2.17 -19.43
C GLY A 133 32.22 -1.25 -19.71
N ASP A 134 33.12 -1.11 -18.75
CA ASP A 134 34.45 -0.58 -19.03
C ASP A 134 35.29 -1.70 -19.65
N GLY A 135 35.08 -1.88 -20.96
CA GLY A 135 36.10 -2.43 -21.83
C GLY A 135 37.14 -1.35 -22.10
N SER A 136 38.30 -1.46 -21.48
CA SER A 136 39.53 -0.78 -21.92
C SER A 136 40.75 -1.54 -21.41
N ALA A 137 41.20 -2.52 -22.20
CA ALA A 137 42.62 -2.64 -22.48
C ALA A 137 42.88 -1.81 -23.76
N PRO A 138 43.98 -1.05 -23.84
CA PRO A 138 45.11 -1.64 -24.56
C PRO A 138 46.52 -1.26 -24.04
N LEU A 139 47.42 -2.21 -24.27
CA LEU A 139 48.81 -2.09 -24.76
C LEU A 139 49.79 -1.14 -24.05
N GLY A 140 50.78 -1.77 -23.42
CA GLY A 140 52.10 -1.25 -23.06
C GLY A 140 53.01 -2.41 -22.68
#